data_AF-A0A842NVC4-F1
#
_entry.id   AF-A0A842NVC4-F1
#
_cell.length_a   1.000
_cell.length_b   1.000
_cell.length_c   1.000
_cell.angle_alpha   90.00
_cell.angle_beta   90.00
_cell.angle_gamma   90.00
#
_symmetry.space_group_name_H-M   'P 1'
#
loop_
_entity.id
_entity.type
_entity.pdbx_description
1 polymer ?
#
loop_
_entity_poly.entity_id
_entity_poly.type
_entity_poly.pdbx_seq_one_letter_code
_entity_poly.pdbx_strand_id
1 'polypeptide(L)'
;VDIPIADIYNFLGLDEESTGIIAEDEAQELGFNRDKIRLYKNSYAKGSLKPIIHILKDGRKQVYYKTFCFKVFAGEKVPSDKGFNERLAVIHMVQGHTEKNIKRLQGNEKYSLEKLRKQLLVWKMQNTENGLDQSDSGLKARDQELWEDYLRILMGTKYEEASKQVVQFYTEQRHEKIWNSLEARIFKLVVENMKDYAVVSEELWQSLISGKDISGDLDRATFTEHETGKKISRNTLAKLISEKFHGIKKSKYEEKDGRSHKITSYMFDQKVIEKLSTKYNVVMGLDDFPSGVSGNIGQDSS
;
A
#
# COMPACT_ATOMS: atom_id res chain seq x y z
N VAL A 1 -27.26 -8.61 -2.33
CA VAL A 1 -27.85 -7.26 -2.18
C VAL A 1 -26.77 -6.40 -1.58
N ASP A 2 -26.31 -5.38 -2.30
CA ASP A 2 -25.24 -4.50 -1.84
C ASP A 2 -25.72 -3.63 -0.67
N ILE A 3 -24.95 -3.51 0.41
CA ILE A 3 -25.36 -2.70 1.58
C ILE A 3 -25.33 -1.22 1.19
N PRO A 4 -26.45 -0.47 1.27
CA PRO A 4 -26.44 0.97 1.02
C PRO A 4 -25.46 1.68 1.96
N ILE A 5 -24.72 2.65 1.43
CA ILE A 5 -23.71 3.35 2.23
C ILE A 5 -24.32 4.12 3.43
N ALA A 6 -25.56 4.58 3.29
CA ALA A 6 -26.31 5.24 4.36
C ALA A 6 -26.51 4.29 5.56
N ASP A 7 -26.78 3.01 5.29
CA ASP A 7 -26.97 2.00 6.33
C ASP A 7 -25.66 1.70 7.06
N ILE A 8 -24.54 1.73 6.33
CA ILE A 8 -23.21 1.61 6.94
C ILE A 8 -22.96 2.76 7.92
N TYR A 9 -23.27 4.01 7.55
CA TYR A 9 -23.09 5.14 8.44
C TYR A 9 -24.00 5.06 9.68
N ASN A 10 -25.27 4.70 9.48
CA ASN A 10 -26.20 4.52 10.60
C ASN A 10 -25.75 3.40 11.55
N PHE A 11 -25.19 2.31 11.01
CA PHE A 11 -24.63 1.21 11.79
C PHE A 11 -23.41 1.62 12.62
N LEU A 12 -22.48 2.39 12.02
CA LEU A 12 -21.28 2.84 12.74
C LEU A 12 -21.60 3.91 13.78
N GLY A 13 -22.58 4.77 13.49
CA GLY A 13 -23.11 5.74 14.44
C GLY A 13 -22.19 6.92 14.72
N LEU A 14 -22.49 7.61 15.84
CA LEU A 14 -21.83 8.86 16.26
C LEU A 14 -21.12 8.71 17.61
N ASP A 15 -21.47 7.68 18.39
CA ASP A 15 -21.13 7.61 19.81
C ASP A 15 -19.72 7.07 20.03
N GLU A 16 -19.35 5.97 19.39
CA GLU A 16 -18.06 5.30 19.56
C GLU A 16 -17.46 4.88 18.20
N GLU A 17 -16.13 4.82 18.11
CA GLU A 17 -15.45 4.18 16.99
C GLU A 17 -15.36 2.67 17.21
N SER A 18 -15.23 1.88 16.15
CA SER A 18 -15.12 0.41 16.24
C SER A 18 -16.32 -0.29 16.89
N THR A 19 -17.50 0.36 16.89
CA THR A 19 -18.76 -0.18 17.41
C THR A 19 -19.09 -1.55 16.80
N GLY A 20 -18.85 -1.71 15.50
CA GLY A 20 -19.20 -2.91 14.75
C GLY A 20 -18.17 -3.35 13.73
N ILE A 21 -18.42 -4.50 13.11
CA ILE A 21 -17.60 -5.06 12.02
C ILE A 21 -18.41 -4.95 10.73
N ILE A 22 -17.79 -4.46 9.65
CA ILE A 22 -18.37 -4.56 8.31
C ILE A 22 -17.88 -5.86 7.69
N ALA A 23 -18.81 -6.75 7.33
CA ALA A 23 -18.52 -7.99 6.63
C ALA A 23 -19.38 -8.06 5.36
N GLU A 24 -18.74 -7.96 4.20
CA GLU A 24 -19.40 -8.02 2.89
C GLU A 24 -19.00 -9.29 2.14
N ASP A 25 -19.97 -10.10 1.72
CA ASP A 25 -19.77 -11.27 0.86
C ASP A 25 -20.15 -10.91 -0.59
N GLU A 26 -19.59 -11.60 -1.57
CA GLU A 26 -19.83 -11.31 -3.01
C GLU A 26 -19.48 -9.87 -3.42
N ALA A 27 -18.42 -9.29 -2.83
CA ALA A 27 -18.03 -7.90 -2.94
C ALA A 27 -17.19 -7.57 -4.20
N GLN A 28 -17.28 -8.36 -5.28
CA GLN A 28 -16.59 -8.09 -6.55
C GLN A 28 -16.92 -6.70 -7.13
N GLU A 29 -18.10 -6.15 -6.82
CA GLU A 29 -18.54 -4.84 -7.29
C GLU A 29 -18.11 -3.66 -6.40
N LEU A 30 -17.42 -3.92 -5.28
CA LEU A 30 -16.93 -2.87 -4.38
C LEU A 30 -16.07 -1.84 -5.13
N GLY A 31 -15.37 -2.28 -6.18
CA GLY A 31 -14.57 -1.45 -7.08
C GLY A 31 -15.34 -0.38 -7.86
N PHE A 32 -16.65 -0.54 -8.07
CA PHE A 32 -17.47 0.40 -8.83
C PHE A 32 -18.11 1.47 -7.94
N ASN A 33 -18.29 1.18 -6.65
CA ASN A 33 -18.85 2.13 -5.69
C ASN A 33 -17.76 3.03 -5.10
N ARG A 34 -17.56 4.19 -5.74
CA ARG A 34 -16.55 5.20 -5.33
C ARG A 34 -16.69 5.63 -3.87
N ASP A 35 -17.91 5.75 -3.36
CA ASP A 35 -18.12 6.21 -1.99
C ASP A 35 -17.82 5.12 -0.97
N LYS A 36 -18.10 3.85 -1.27
CA LYS A 36 -17.62 2.73 -0.46
C LYS A 36 -16.11 2.62 -0.46
N ILE A 37 -15.44 2.72 -1.62
CA ILE A 37 -13.97 2.73 -1.66
C ILE A 37 -13.40 3.86 -0.80
N ARG A 38 -13.97 5.07 -0.88
CA ARG A 38 -13.55 6.20 -0.04
C ARG A 38 -13.77 5.92 1.44
N LEU A 39 -14.90 5.33 1.80
CA LEU A 39 -15.18 4.90 3.17
C LEU A 39 -14.07 3.95 3.63
N TYR A 40 -13.87 2.84 2.94
CA TYR A 40 -12.87 1.83 3.28
C TYR A 40 -11.44 2.41 3.38
N LYS A 41 -11.06 3.31 2.47
CA LYS A 41 -9.74 3.97 2.48
C LYS A 41 -9.52 4.95 3.62
N ASN A 42 -10.54 5.60 4.13
CA ASN A 42 -10.40 6.60 5.20
C ASN A 42 -10.60 5.97 6.58
N SER A 43 -11.46 4.98 6.65
CA SER A 43 -11.95 4.39 7.90
C SER A 43 -11.06 3.28 8.49
N TYR A 44 -9.81 3.18 8.05
CA TYR A 44 -8.81 2.27 8.65
C TYR A 44 -8.00 2.96 9.76
N ALA A 45 -8.13 4.27 9.92
CA ALA A 45 -7.45 5.05 10.96
C ALA A 45 -8.45 5.56 12.01
N LYS A 46 -8.05 5.54 13.28
CA LYS A 46 -8.82 6.14 14.39
C LYS A 46 -8.97 7.66 14.18
N GLY A 47 -10.10 8.21 14.64
CA GLY A 47 -10.48 9.61 14.49
C GLY A 47 -11.09 9.95 13.12
N SER A 48 -11.29 8.97 12.25
CA SER A 48 -11.84 9.19 10.91
C SER A 48 -13.33 9.51 10.93
N LEU A 49 -13.65 10.77 10.63
CA LEU A 49 -15.01 11.29 10.56
C LEU A 49 -15.48 11.46 9.11
N LYS A 50 -16.74 11.09 8.86
CA LYS A 50 -17.42 11.35 7.59
C LYS A 50 -18.57 12.35 7.78
N PRO A 51 -18.47 13.57 7.22
CA PRO A 51 -19.57 14.51 7.23
C PRO A 51 -20.66 14.09 6.23
N ILE A 52 -21.92 14.14 6.66
CA ILE A 52 -23.12 13.92 5.84
C ILE A 52 -24.11 15.05 6.14
N ILE A 53 -24.63 15.66 5.09
CA ILE A 53 -25.64 16.71 5.20
C ILE A 53 -27.02 16.07 5.10
N HIS A 54 -27.76 16.13 6.21
CA HIS A 54 -29.17 15.77 6.26
C HIS A 54 -30.01 16.99 5.91
N ILE A 55 -30.88 16.84 4.90
CA ILE A 55 -31.86 17.86 4.52
C ILE A 55 -33.12 17.61 5.34
N LEU A 56 -33.42 18.53 6.24
CA LEU A 56 -34.61 18.51 7.09
C LEU A 56 -35.62 19.54 6.56
N LYS A 57 -36.87 19.45 7.00
CA LYS A 57 -37.91 20.42 6.61
C LYS A 57 -37.53 21.86 6.95
N ASP A 58 -36.82 22.05 8.06
CA ASP A 58 -36.48 23.38 8.60
C ASP A 58 -35.00 23.78 8.38
N GLY A 59 -34.26 23.07 7.51
CA GLY A 59 -32.89 23.43 7.17
C GLY A 59 -31.96 22.26 6.87
N ARG A 60 -30.66 22.50 7.00
CA ARG A 60 -29.61 21.49 6.75
C ARG A 60 -28.86 21.22 8.05
N LYS A 61 -28.72 19.94 8.40
CA LYS A 61 -27.92 19.51 9.54
C LYS A 61 -26.74 18.68 9.05
N GLN A 62 -25.52 19.12 9.36
CA GLN A 62 -24.32 18.34 9.11
C GLN A 62 -24.06 17.40 10.30
N VAL A 63 -23.92 16.12 10.01
CA VAL A 63 -23.66 15.06 11.00
C VAL A 63 -22.33 14.39 10.65
N TYR A 64 -21.48 14.15 11.64
CA TYR A 64 -20.16 13.56 11.46
C TYR A 64 -20.14 12.13 11.99
N TYR A 65 -20.17 11.17 11.08
CA TYR A 65 -20.16 9.74 11.44
C TYR A 65 -18.76 9.27 11.76
N LYS A 66 -18.63 8.52 12.85
CA LYS A 66 -17.40 7.83 13.23
C LYS A 66 -17.25 6.62 12.33
N THR A 67 -16.16 6.54 11.56
CA THR A 67 -16.06 5.51 10.51
C THR A 67 -15.06 4.40 10.82
N PHE A 68 -14.11 4.64 11.73
CA PHE A 68 -13.11 3.65 12.08
C PHE A 68 -13.77 2.36 12.58
N CYS A 69 -13.43 1.23 11.95
CA CYS A 69 -13.85 -0.10 12.38
C CYS A 69 -13.11 -1.19 11.61
N PHE A 70 -13.19 -2.43 12.10
CA PHE A 70 -12.70 -3.60 11.38
C PHE A 70 -13.62 -3.94 10.19
N LYS A 71 -13.01 -4.25 9.05
CA LYS A 71 -13.72 -4.49 7.79
C LYS A 71 -13.15 -5.72 7.11
N VAL A 72 -14.03 -6.58 6.62
CA VAL A 72 -13.68 -7.76 5.83
C VAL A 72 -14.62 -7.83 4.64
N PHE A 73 -14.07 -8.18 3.49
CA PHE A 73 -14.88 -8.48 2.32
C PHE A 73 -14.35 -9.71 1.60
N ALA A 74 -15.26 -10.47 1.00
CA ALA A 74 -14.94 -11.62 0.16
C ALA A 74 -15.49 -11.38 -1.24
N GLY A 75 -14.74 -11.76 -2.27
CA GLY A 75 -15.16 -11.65 -3.66
C GLY A 75 -14.14 -12.31 -4.58
N GLU A 76 -14.53 -12.56 -5.83
CA GLU A 76 -13.65 -13.22 -6.81
C GLU A 76 -12.40 -12.39 -7.15
N LYS A 77 -12.53 -11.06 -7.09
CA LYS A 77 -11.47 -10.12 -7.42
C LYS A 77 -11.39 -9.01 -6.39
N VAL A 78 -10.17 -8.63 -6.07
CA VAL A 78 -9.89 -7.41 -5.29
C VAL A 78 -10.12 -6.20 -6.22
N PRO A 79 -10.73 -5.09 -5.73
CA PRO A 79 -10.91 -3.89 -6.53
C PRO A 79 -9.63 -3.37 -7.20
N SER A 80 -9.74 -2.79 -8.39
CA SER A 80 -8.62 -2.26 -9.17
C SER A 80 -8.19 -0.85 -8.72
N ASP A 81 -8.15 -0.59 -7.42
CA ASP A 81 -7.73 0.69 -6.86
C ASP A 81 -6.41 0.53 -6.08
N LYS A 82 -5.33 1.12 -6.62
CA LYS A 82 -3.97 0.99 -6.05
C LYS A 82 -3.91 1.45 -4.59
N GLY A 83 -4.52 2.60 -4.27
CA GLY A 83 -4.50 3.13 -2.91
C GLY A 83 -5.27 2.26 -1.93
N PHE A 84 -6.38 1.66 -2.38
CA PHE A 84 -7.12 0.71 -1.57
C PHE A 84 -6.34 -0.58 -1.35
N ASN A 85 -5.76 -1.15 -2.41
CA ASN A 85 -5.04 -2.42 -2.35
C ASN A 85 -3.80 -2.36 -1.44
N GLU A 86 -3.15 -1.21 -1.37
CA GLU A 86 -2.05 -0.99 -0.41
C GLU A 86 -2.51 -1.08 1.05
N ARG A 87 -3.81 -0.96 1.35
CA ARG A 87 -4.42 -0.99 2.69
C ARG A 87 -5.12 -2.32 3.01
N LEU A 88 -4.86 -3.36 2.21
CA LEU A 88 -5.49 -4.67 2.40
C LEU A 88 -4.46 -5.73 2.81
N ALA A 89 -4.88 -6.57 3.75
CA ALA A 89 -4.33 -7.91 3.92
C ALA A 89 -5.16 -8.87 3.06
N VAL A 90 -4.63 -9.25 1.89
CA VAL A 90 -5.33 -10.11 0.93
C VAL A 90 -5.03 -11.57 1.25
N ILE A 91 -6.06 -12.32 1.62
CA ILE A 91 -6.00 -13.75 1.85
C ILE A 91 -6.65 -14.45 0.65
N HIS A 92 -5.85 -15.18 -0.12
CA HIS A 92 -6.36 -15.98 -1.23
C HIS A 92 -6.99 -17.27 -0.69
N MET A 93 -8.31 -17.38 -0.83
CA MET A 93 -9.08 -18.56 -0.41
C MET A 93 -8.80 -19.72 -1.37
N VAL A 94 -8.34 -20.83 -0.83
CA VAL A 94 -8.20 -22.11 -1.57
C VAL A 94 -9.31 -23.05 -1.08
N GLN A 95 -9.79 -23.92 -1.96
CA GLN A 95 -10.76 -24.94 -1.58
C GLN A 95 -10.20 -25.77 -0.42
N GLY A 96 -10.89 -25.72 0.73
CA GLY A 96 -10.52 -26.46 1.92
C GLY A 96 -11.46 -27.64 2.18
N HIS A 97 -10.96 -28.63 2.91
CA HIS A 97 -11.75 -29.69 3.52
C HIS A 97 -11.94 -29.40 5.00
N THR A 98 -12.91 -28.57 5.35
CA THR A 98 -13.25 -28.27 6.75
C THR A 98 -13.92 -29.46 7.43
N GLU A 99 -13.36 -29.90 8.56
CA GLU A 99 -13.94 -30.96 9.40
C GLU A 99 -15.32 -30.58 9.97
N LYS A 100 -15.51 -29.29 10.26
CA LYS A 100 -16.74 -28.74 10.87
C LYS A 100 -17.30 -27.63 10.02
N ASN A 101 -18.62 -27.64 9.84
CA ASN A 101 -19.32 -26.63 9.04
C ASN A 101 -20.20 -25.76 9.93
N ILE A 102 -19.84 -24.47 10.05
CA ILE A 102 -20.58 -23.49 10.85
C ILE A 102 -22.04 -23.30 10.38
N LYS A 103 -22.36 -23.63 9.12
CA LYS A 103 -23.71 -23.59 8.55
C LYS A 103 -24.54 -24.84 8.90
N ARG A 104 -23.91 -25.91 9.39
CA ARG A 104 -24.53 -27.22 9.67
C ARG A 104 -24.07 -27.79 11.02
N LEU A 105 -24.18 -26.99 12.06
CA LEU A 105 -23.77 -27.38 13.42
C LEU A 105 -24.65 -28.51 13.96
N GLN A 106 -24.03 -29.51 14.60
CA GLN A 106 -24.74 -30.63 15.22
C GLN A 106 -24.48 -30.72 16.74
N GLY A 107 -25.52 -31.04 17.51
CA GLY A 107 -25.44 -31.33 18.95
C GLY A 107 -24.62 -30.30 19.76
N ASN A 108 -23.54 -30.78 20.37
CA ASN A 108 -22.66 -29.99 21.25
C ASN A 108 -21.86 -28.89 20.54
N GLU A 109 -21.77 -28.91 19.21
CA GLU A 109 -21.05 -27.87 18.45
C GLU A 109 -21.75 -26.51 18.57
N LYS A 110 -23.09 -26.51 18.51
CA LYS A 110 -23.88 -25.29 18.69
C LYS A 110 -23.62 -24.66 20.06
N TYR A 111 -23.62 -25.47 21.11
CA TYR A 111 -23.33 -25.01 22.47
C TYR A 111 -21.91 -24.46 22.59
N SER A 112 -20.94 -25.16 21.99
CA SER A 112 -19.53 -24.75 22.02
C SER A 112 -19.30 -23.42 21.30
N LEU A 113 -19.92 -23.22 20.13
CA LEU A 113 -19.84 -21.96 19.38
C LEU A 113 -20.50 -20.81 20.14
N GLU A 114 -21.67 -21.03 20.72
CA GLU A 114 -22.36 -20.02 21.54
C GLU A 114 -21.56 -19.64 22.78
N LYS A 115 -20.94 -20.63 23.44
CA LYS A 115 -20.03 -20.39 24.55
C LYS A 115 -18.84 -19.52 24.12
N LEU A 116 -18.21 -19.85 22.99
CA LEU A 116 -17.09 -19.07 22.45
C LEU A 116 -17.51 -17.63 22.13
N ARG A 117 -18.65 -17.43 21.46
CA ARG A 117 -19.20 -16.09 21.16
C ARG A 117 -19.42 -15.26 22.41
N LYS A 118 -20.00 -15.85 23.46
CA LYS A 118 -20.20 -15.18 24.75
C LYS A 118 -18.88 -14.82 25.42
N GLN A 119 -17.89 -15.71 25.38
CA GLN A 119 -16.55 -15.44 25.92
C GLN A 119 -15.87 -14.29 25.17
N LEU A 120 -15.95 -14.28 23.84
CA LEU A 120 -15.41 -13.18 23.02
C LEU A 120 -16.14 -11.85 23.28
N LEU A 121 -17.46 -11.88 23.50
CA LEU A 121 -18.22 -10.68 23.86
C LEU A 121 -17.80 -10.14 25.23
N VAL A 122 -17.68 -11.00 26.24
CA VAL A 122 -17.20 -10.61 27.59
C VAL A 122 -15.79 -10.04 27.49
N TRP A 123 -14.89 -10.71 26.76
CA TRP A 123 -13.55 -10.23 26.53
C TRP A 123 -13.56 -8.86 25.84
N LYS A 124 -14.39 -8.64 24.81
CA LYS A 124 -14.53 -7.33 24.17
C LYS A 124 -14.92 -6.26 25.20
N MET A 125 -15.98 -6.50 25.98
CA MET A 125 -16.45 -5.53 26.99
C MET A 125 -15.38 -5.20 28.05
N GLN A 126 -14.58 -6.18 28.47
CA GLN A 126 -13.51 -5.97 29.45
C GLN A 126 -12.32 -5.16 28.91
N ASN A 127 -12.11 -5.19 27.59
CA ASN A 127 -10.94 -4.58 26.95
C ASN A 127 -11.27 -3.31 26.15
N THR A 128 -12.54 -2.94 26.00
CA THR A 128 -12.94 -1.71 25.27
C THR A 128 -12.26 -0.45 25.83
N GLU A 129 -12.26 -0.28 27.15
CA GLU A 129 -11.69 0.92 27.80
C GLU A 129 -10.16 0.88 27.91
N ASN A 130 -9.61 -0.29 28.23
CA ASN A 130 -8.18 -0.45 28.52
C ASN A 130 -7.31 -0.57 27.27
N GLY A 131 -7.91 -0.93 26.12
CA GLY A 131 -7.19 -1.21 24.89
C GLY A 131 -6.44 -2.54 24.92
N LEU A 132 -5.55 -2.74 23.94
CA LEU A 132 -4.66 -3.89 23.88
C LEU A 132 -3.29 -3.48 24.40
N ASP A 133 -2.60 -4.43 25.04
CA ASP A 133 -1.21 -4.27 25.46
C ASP A 133 -0.33 -3.89 24.26
N GLN A 134 0.64 -3.02 24.51
CA GLN A 134 1.61 -2.65 23.49
C GLN A 134 2.60 -3.80 23.25
N SER A 135 2.91 -4.06 21.99
CA SER A 135 3.95 -4.99 21.59
C SER A 135 4.81 -4.38 20.49
N ASP A 136 6.13 -4.57 20.57
CA ASP A 136 7.01 -4.28 19.45
C ASP A 136 6.95 -5.46 18.48
N SER A 137 6.15 -5.30 17.43
CA SER A 137 6.03 -6.30 16.37
C SER A 137 7.25 -6.35 15.43
N GLY A 138 8.17 -5.37 15.51
CA GLY A 138 9.24 -5.18 14.53
C GLY A 138 8.77 -4.72 13.15
N LEU A 139 7.46 -4.63 12.92
CA LEU A 139 6.87 -4.14 11.68
C LEU A 139 6.97 -2.62 11.60
N LYS A 140 7.00 -2.10 10.37
CA LYS A 140 7.06 -0.66 10.12
C LYS A 140 6.02 -0.23 9.09
N ALA A 141 5.61 1.03 9.19
CA ALA A 141 4.75 1.69 8.21
C ALA A 141 3.48 0.87 7.92
N ARG A 142 3.23 0.53 6.65
CA ARG A 142 1.97 -0.10 6.24
C ARG A 142 1.79 -1.51 6.81
N ASP A 143 2.87 -2.26 6.98
CA ASP A 143 2.75 -3.62 7.53
C ASP A 143 2.37 -3.58 9.01
N GLN A 144 2.92 -2.60 9.74
CA GLN A 144 2.53 -2.32 11.13
C GLN A 144 1.04 -1.97 11.19
N GLU A 145 0.57 -1.04 10.36
CA GLU A 145 -0.86 -0.66 10.31
C GLU A 145 -1.80 -1.84 10.04
N LEU A 146 -1.35 -2.85 9.29
CA LEU A 146 -2.18 -4.00 8.89
C LEU A 146 -2.17 -5.14 9.90
N TRP A 147 -1.05 -5.37 10.58
CA TRP A 147 -0.83 -6.63 11.32
C TRP A 147 -0.53 -6.44 12.81
N GLU A 148 -0.21 -5.23 13.27
CA GLU A 148 0.17 -5.02 14.66
C GLU A 148 -0.96 -5.40 15.64
N ASP A 149 -2.19 -4.94 15.37
CA ASP A 149 -3.34 -5.28 16.21
C ASP A 149 -3.66 -6.79 16.17
N TYR A 150 -3.44 -7.45 15.03
CA TYR A 150 -3.60 -8.91 14.90
C TYR A 150 -2.61 -9.66 15.81
N LEU A 151 -1.34 -9.22 15.85
CA LEU A 151 -0.31 -9.78 16.72
C LEU A 151 -0.62 -9.50 18.20
N ARG A 152 -1.07 -8.28 18.54
CA ARG A 152 -1.44 -7.91 19.91
C ARG A 152 -2.57 -8.76 20.47
N ILE A 153 -3.59 -9.07 19.68
CA ILE A 153 -4.71 -9.95 20.09
C ILE A 153 -4.22 -11.37 20.43
N LEU A 154 -3.18 -11.85 19.74
CA LEU A 154 -2.68 -13.23 19.87
C LEU A 154 -1.50 -13.35 20.84
N MET A 155 -0.99 -12.23 21.36
CA MET A 155 0.09 -12.17 22.33
C MET A 155 -0.30 -12.90 23.63
N GLY A 156 0.62 -13.69 24.18
CA GLY A 156 0.41 -14.49 25.38
C GLY A 156 -0.53 -15.69 25.17
N THR A 157 -1.08 -15.88 23.97
CA THR A 157 -1.88 -17.06 23.65
C THR A 157 -0.99 -18.17 23.10
N LYS A 158 -1.50 -19.42 23.10
CA LYS A 158 -0.82 -20.55 22.44
C LYS A 158 -0.63 -20.38 20.92
N TYR A 159 -1.20 -19.35 20.31
CA TYR A 159 -1.13 -19.07 18.87
C TYR A 159 -0.16 -17.94 18.53
N GLU A 160 0.55 -17.36 19.50
CA GLU A 160 1.47 -16.24 19.28
C GLU A 160 2.55 -16.54 18.24
N GLU A 161 3.22 -17.69 18.32
CA GLU A 161 4.27 -18.03 17.36
C GLU A 161 3.71 -18.34 15.96
N ALA A 162 2.56 -19.01 15.89
CA ALA A 162 1.90 -19.27 14.63
C ALA A 162 1.45 -17.97 13.95
N SER A 163 1.01 -16.98 14.72
CA SER A 163 0.58 -15.69 14.17
C SER A 163 1.74 -14.88 13.60
N LYS A 164 2.90 -14.88 14.27
CA LYS A 164 4.14 -14.27 13.75
C LYS A 164 4.54 -14.87 12.41
N GLN A 165 4.49 -16.20 12.28
CA GLN A 165 4.79 -16.88 11.01
C GLN A 165 3.81 -16.50 9.89
N VAL A 166 2.52 -16.40 10.20
CA VAL A 166 1.50 -15.95 9.23
C VAL A 166 1.79 -14.53 8.76
N VAL A 167 2.07 -13.60 9.69
CA VAL A 167 2.39 -12.21 9.34
C VAL A 167 3.66 -12.12 8.50
N GLN A 168 4.70 -12.85 8.86
CA GLN A 168 5.94 -12.92 8.09
C GLN A 168 5.67 -13.37 6.65
N PHE A 169 4.94 -14.48 6.48
CA PHE A 169 4.59 -15.00 5.16
C PHE A 169 3.85 -13.98 4.27
N TYR A 170 2.87 -13.25 4.82
CA TYR A 170 2.11 -12.26 4.04
C TYR A 170 2.89 -10.97 3.75
N THR A 171 3.74 -10.54 4.69
CA THR A 171 4.59 -9.35 4.49
C THR A 171 5.70 -9.62 3.48
N GLU A 172 6.33 -10.79 3.51
CA GLU A 172 7.32 -11.23 2.51
C GLU A 172 6.70 -11.28 1.11
N GLN A 173 5.55 -11.94 0.92
CA GLN A 173 4.86 -11.96 -0.37
C GLN A 173 4.52 -10.56 -0.89
N ARG A 174 4.11 -9.67 0.02
CA ARG A 174 3.79 -8.28 -0.35
C ARG A 174 5.04 -7.55 -0.80
N HIS A 175 6.16 -7.71 -0.10
CA HIS A 175 7.44 -7.13 -0.46
C HIS A 175 7.95 -7.68 -1.80
N GLU A 176 7.91 -9.00 -2.00
CA GLU A 176 8.29 -9.63 -3.27
C GLU A 176 7.48 -9.08 -4.44
N LYS A 177 6.16 -8.89 -4.28
CA LYS A 177 5.30 -8.28 -5.31
C LYS A 177 5.72 -6.84 -5.64
N ILE A 178 6.18 -6.08 -4.64
CA ILE A 178 6.69 -4.71 -4.84
C ILE A 178 8.04 -4.75 -5.54
N TRP A 179 8.97 -5.58 -5.07
CA TRP A 179 10.34 -5.69 -5.58
C TRP A 179 10.40 -6.22 -7.01
N ASN A 180 9.51 -7.14 -7.37
CA ASN A 180 9.42 -7.70 -8.72
C ASN A 180 8.49 -6.89 -9.65
N SER A 181 7.93 -5.78 -9.18
CA SER A 181 7.04 -4.97 -10.00
C SER A 181 7.79 -4.32 -11.17
N LEU A 182 7.09 -4.10 -12.29
CA LEU A 182 7.62 -3.29 -13.39
C LEU A 182 8.10 -1.91 -12.92
N GLU A 183 7.43 -1.31 -11.93
CA GLU A 183 7.85 -0.03 -11.34
C GLU A 183 9.23 -0.15 -10.68
N ALA A 184 9.49 -1.22 -9.91
CA ALA A 184 10.78 -1.46 -9.27
C ALA A 184 11.90 -1.71 -10.29
N ARG A 185 11.62 -2.48 -11.34
CA ARG A 185 12.58 -2.72 -12.43
C ARG A 185 12.94 -1.44 -13.19
N ILE A 186 11.96 -0.59 -13.49
CA ILE A 186 12.24 0.72 -14.10
C ILE A 186 13.03 1.61 -13.12
N PHE A 187 12.72 1.57 -11.82
CA PHE A 187 13.48 2.31 -10.83
C PHE A 187 14.95 1.84 -10.74
N LYS A 188 15.21 0.53 -10.86
CA LYS A 188 16.56 -0.01 -10.96
C LYS A 188 17.33 0.59 -12.13
N LEU A 189 16.72 0.65 -13.32
CA LEU A 189 17.32 1.33 -14.48
C LEU A 189 17.58 2.82 -14.24
N VAL A 190 16.68 3.50 -13.50
CA VAL A 190 16.90 4.90 -13.11
C VAL A 190 18.17 5.04 -12.28
N VAL A 191 18.38 4.16 -11.29
CA VAL A 191 19.58 4.17 -10.43
C VAL A 191 20.84 3.84 -11.24
N GLU A 192 20.80 2.82 -12.11
CA GLU A 192 21.95 2.41 -12.94
C GLU A 192 22.39 3.47 -13.96
N ASN A 193 21.46 4.31 -14.43
CA ASN A 193 21.74 5.41 -15.36
C ASN A 193 21.91 6.76 -14.64
N MET A 194 21.88 6.78 -13.31
CA MET A 194 21.99 8.01 -12.53
C MET A 194 23.43 8.48 -12.45
N LYS A 195 23.65 9.78 -12.62
CA LYS A 195 24.93 10.46 -12.37
C LYS A 195 24.65 11.76 -11.65
N ASP A 196 25.27 11.99 -10.50
CA ASP A 196 25.06 13.18 -9.67
C ASP A 196 23.57 13.47 -9.40
N TYR A 197 22.80 12.43 -9.07
CA TYR A 197 21.33 12.48 -8.90
C TYR A 197 20.55 13.00 -10.11
N ALA A 198 21.12 12.90 -11.30
CA ALA A 198 20.47 13.23 -12.56
C ALA A 198 20.45 12.03 -13.50
N VAL A 199 19.37 11.88 -14.26
CA VAL A 199 19.28 10.90 -15.36
C VAL A 199 18.86 11.59 -16.64
N VAL A 200 19.53 11.27 -17.75
CA VAL A 200 19.15 11.77 -19.08
C VAL A 200 18.00 10.94 -19.63
N SER A 201 16.93 11.60 -20.06
CA SER A 201 15.69 10.92 -20.47
C SER A 201 15.87 9.98 -21.65
N GLU A 202 16.74 10.32 -22.61
CA GLU A 202 16.96 9.46 -23.78
C GLU A 202 17.86 8.27 -23.43
N GLU A 203 18.88 8.45 -22.60
CA GLU A 203 19.75 7.34 -22.14
C GLU A 203 18.93 6.31 -21.36
N LEU A 204 18.07 6.76 -20.45
CA LEU A 204 17.16 5.87 -19.72
C LEU A 204 16.17 5.16 -20.66
N TRP A 205 15.65 5.84 -21.68
CA TRP A 205 14.78 5.20 -22.67
C TRP A 205 15.51 4.11 -23.45
N GLN A 206 16.75 4.39 -23.90
CA GLN A 206 17.59 3.41 -24.59
C GLN A 206 17.88 2.21 -23.68
N SER A 207 18.25 2.47 -22.42
CA SER A 207 18.49 1.43 -21.41
C SER A 207 17.26 0.55 -21.16
N LEU A 208 16.04 1.13 -21.17
CA LEU A 208 14.80 0.38 -21.04
C LEU A 208 14.55 -0.56 -22.22
N ILE A 209 14.79 -0.11 -23.47
CA ILE A 209 14.53 -0.94 -24.66
C ILE A 209 15.63 -1.95 -24.94
N SER A 210 16.86 -1.70 -24.47
CA SER A 210 18.01 -2.60 -24.63
C SER A 210 18.29 -3.45 -23.38
N GLY A 211 17.54 -3.24 -22.31
CA GLY A 211 17.82 -3.77 -20.98
C GLY A 211 17.63 -5.28 -20.88
N LYS A 212 18.44 -5.93 -20.04
CA LYS A 212 18.31 -7.35 -19.72
C LYS A 212 17.22 -7.64 -18.68
N ASP A 213 16.89 -6.64 -17.85
CA ASP A 213 15.99 -6.80 -16.71
C ASP A 213 14.51 -6.66 -17.07
N ILE A 214 14.19 -6.06 -18.23
CA ILE A 214 12.82 -5.87 -18.70
C ILE A 214 12.73 -6.41 -20.13
N SER A 215 12.08 -7.56 -20.31
CA SER A 215 11.83 -8.14 -21.62
C SER A 215 10.62 -7.49 -22.29
N GLY A 216 10.72 -7.22 -23.58
CA GLY A 216 9.63 -6.62 -24.32
C GLY A 216 9.97 -6.31 -25.78
N ASP A 217 8.94 -5.95 -26.53
CA ASP A 217 9.06 -5.60 -27.94
C ASP A 217 8.81 -4.11 -28.14
N LEU A 218 9.66 -3.47 -28.93
CA LEU A 218 9.47 -2.09 -29.36
C LEU A 218 8.69 -2.06 -30.68
N ASP A 219 7.45 -1.55 -30.64
CA ASP A 219 6.68 -1.20 -31.83
C ASP A 219 6.61 0.33 -31.98
N ARG A 220 7.24 0.84 -33.03
CA ARG A 220 7.39 2.28 -33.34
C ARG A 220 8.01 3.08 -32.19
N ALA A 221 7.17 3.56 -31.28
CA ALA A 221 7.54 4.43 -30.15
C ALA A 221 7.01 3.90 -28.80
N THR A 222 6.46 2.68 -28.78
CA THR A 222 5.88 2.05 -27.60
C THR A 222 6.53 0.71 -27.37
N PHE A 223 7.12 0.55 -26.20
CA PHE A 223 7.68 -0.70 -25.71
C PHE A 223 6.58 -1.49 -24.98
N THR A 224 6.36 -2.74 -25.36
CA THR A 224 5.39 -3.62 -24.70
C THR A 224 6.15 -4.67 -23.90
N GLU A 225 6.03 -4.60 -22.58
CA GLU A 225 6.69 -5.52 -21.66
C GLU A 225 5.98 -6.87 -21.62
N HIS A 226 6.74 -7.97 -21.66
CA HIS A 226 6.20 -9.32 -21.90
C HIS A 226 5.45 -9.94 -20.72
N GLU A 227 5.88 -9.72 -19.47
CA GLU A 227 5.26 -10.38 -18.31
C GLU A 227 3.90 -9.78 -17.94
N THR A 228 3.77 -8.46 -18.04
CA THR A 228 2.55 -7.74 -17.66
C THR A 228 1.73 -7.26 -18.85
N GLY A 229 2.28 -7.31 -20.07
CA GLY A 229 1.66 -6.78 -21.29
C GLY A 229 1.53 -5.25 -21.29
N LYS A 230 2.19 -4.56 -20.34
CA LYS A 230 2.04 -3.10 -20.20
C LYS A 230 2.79 -2.36 -21.29
N LYS A 231 2.11 -1.37 -21.85
CA LYS A 231 2.65 -0.47 -22.87
C LYS A 231 3.34 0.72 -22.23
N ILE A 232 4.63 0.86 -22.48
CA ILE A 232 5.49 1.95 -22.03
C ILE A 232 5.86 2.81 -23.24
N SER A 233 5.60 4.10 -23.14
CA SER A 233 5.99 5.13 -24.09
C SER A 233 6.90 6.11 -23.36
N ARG A 234 7.64 6.96 -24.10
CA ARG A 234 8.42 8.04 -23.48
C ARG A 234 7.57 8.92 -22.56
N ASN A 235 6.30 9.15 -22.91
CA ASN A 235 5.38 9.93 -22.08
C ASN A 235 4.97 9.22 -20.79
N THR A 236 4.71 7.91 -20.83
CA THR A 236 4.39 7.16 -19.60
C THR A 236 5.61 6.99 -18.71
N LEU A 237 6.81 6.81 -19.29
CA LEU A 237 8.06 6.81 -18.56
C LEU A 237 8.32 8.17 -17.89
N ALA A 238 8.17 9.27 -18.63
CA ALA A 238 8.32 10.63 -18.10
C ALA A 238 7.36 10.93 -16.93
N LYS A 239 6.10 10.49 -17.04
CA LYS A 239 5.12 10.60 -15.95
C LYS A 239 5.52 9.77 -14.74
N LEU A 240 5.94 8.52 -14.95
CA LEU A 240 6.41 7.66 -13.86
C LEU A 240 7.57 8.31 -13.10
N ILE A 241 8.58 8.81 -13.81
CA ILE A 241 9.74 9.47 -13.19
C ILE A 241 9.31 10.69 -12.39
N SER A 242 8.46 11.54 -12.97
CA SER A 242 8.07 12.81 -12.34
C SER A 242 7.10 12.61 -11.16
N GLU A 243 6.09 11.75 -11.33
CA GLU A 243 5.00 11.60 -10.37
C GLU A 243 5.27 10.53 -9.30
N LYS A 244 6.00 9.45 -9.62
CA LYS A 244 6.28 8.35 -8.68
C LYS A 244 7.68 8.40 -8.11
N PHE A 245 8.67 8.75 -8.93
CA PHE A 245 10.05 8.84 -8.48
C PHE A 245 10.47 10.26 -8.11
N HIS A 246 9.54 11.22 -8.22
CA HIS A 246 9.72 12.63 -7.85
C HIS A 246 10.88 13.32 -8.59
N GLY A 247 11.19 12.87 -9.81
CA GLY A 247 12.20 13.50 -10.66
C GLY A 247 11.74 14.86 -11.18
N ILE A 248 12.53 15.90 -10.95
CA ILE A 248 12.27 17.24 -11.45
C ILE A 248 12.85 17.37 -12.86
N LYS A 249 11.96 17.56 -13.84
CA LYS A 249 12.36 17.75 -15.23
C LYS A 249 13.20 19.01 -15.41
N LYS A 250 14.37 18.87 -16.01
CA LYS A 250 15.24 19.95 -16.49
C LYS A 250 15.44 19.78 -18.00
N SER A 251 15.66 20.89 -18.69
CA SER A 251 15.98 20.87 -20.11
C SER A 251 17.11 21.83 -20.40
N LYS A 252 18.10 21.35 -21.13
CA LYS A 252 19.24 22.14 -21.62
C LYS A 252 19.28 22.01 -23.14
N TYR A 253 19.71 23.08 -23.80
CA TYR A 253 20.00 23.04 -25.22
C TYR A 253 21.50 22.86 -25.39
N GLU A 254 21.89 21.86 -26.17
CA GLU A 254 23.28 21.64 -26.56
C GLU A 254 23.39 21.73 -28.07
N GLU A 255 24.41 22.43 -28.53
CA GLU A 255 24.69 22.57 -29.95
C GLU A 255 25.54 21.37 -30.38
N LYS A 256 24.99 20.54 -31.26
CA LYS A 256 25.68 19.39 -31.83
C LYS A 256 25.50 19.48 -33.35
N ASP A 257 26.60 19.42 -34.09
CA ASP A 257 26.62 19.52 -35.55
C ASP A 257 25.90 20.78 -36.10
N GLY A 258 26.05 21.92 -35.42
CA GLY A 258 25.44 23.21 -35.83
C GLY A 258 23.92 23.28 -35.67
N ARG A 259 23.31 22.32 -34.95
CA ARG A 259 21.89 22.31 -34.61
C ARG A 259 21.71 22.28 -33.10
N SER A 260 20.76 23.07 -32.61
CA SER A 260 20.40 23.08 -31.19
C SER A 260 19.54 21.88 -30.85
N HIS A 261 20.08 20.94 -30.07
CA HIS A 261 19.39 19.76 -29.58
C HIS A 261 18.92 19.98 -28.15
N LYS A 262 17.63 19.70 -27.90
CA LYS A 262 17.05 19.77 -26.56
C LYS A 262 17.33 18.46 -25.81
N ILE A 263 18.15 18.52 -24.77
CA ILE A 263 18.40 17.43 -23.85
C ILE A 263 17.48 17.58 -22.65
N THR A 264 16.74 16.52 -22.33
CA THR A 264 15.89 16.45 -21.14
C THR A 264 16.55 15.56 -20.12
N SER A 265 16.73 16.08 -18.90
CA SER A 265 17.18 15.32 -17.74
C SER A 265 16.18 15.41 -16.59
N TYR A 266 16.24 14.46 -15.66
CA TYR A 266 15.47 14.47 -14.42
C TYR A 266 16.44 14.51 -13.26
N MET A 267 16.28 15.51 -12.39
CA MET A 267 17.05 15.64 -11.15
C MET A 267 16.25 15.09 -9.98
N PHE A 268 16.91 14.38 -9.08
CA PHE A 268 16.30 13.76 -7.92
C PHE A 268 16.84 14.33 -6.61
N ASP A 269 16.00 14.31 -5.59
CA ASP A 269 16.43 14.56 -4.21
C ASP A 269 17.03 13.27 -3.63
N GLN A 270 18.20 13.40 -3.00
CA GLN A 270 18.92 12.26 -2.41
C GLN A 270 18.07 11.47 -1.41
N LYS A 271 17.38 12.15 -0.50
CA LYS A 271 16.57 11.49 0.54
C LYS A 271 15.38 10.74 -0.06
N VAL A 272 14.83 11.26 -1.16
CA VAL A 272 13.74 10.59 -1.87
C VAL A 272 14.24 9.33 -2.55
N ILE A 273 15.38 9.39 -3.24
CA ILE A 273 15.97 8.23 -3.90
C ILE A 273 16.34 7.15 -2.88
N GLU A 274 17.00 7.49 -1.77
CA GLU A 274 17.34 6.53 -0.70
C GLU A 274 16.10 5.79 -0.16
N LYS A 275 14.99 6.52 0.05
CA LYS A 275 13.71 5.93 0.46
C LYS A 275 13.14 4.99 -0.59
N LEU A 276 13.21 5.36 -1.87
CA LEU A 276 12.72 4.52 -2.97
C LEU A 276 13.61 3.29 -3.17
N SER A 277 14.92 3.42 -3.02
CA SER A 277 15.89 2.32 -3.03
C SER A 277 15.59 1.29 -1.95
N THR A 278 15.28 1.74 -0.73
CA THR A 278 14.83 0.85 0.36
C THR A 278 13.50 0.18 0.02
N LYS A 279 12.52 0.95 -0.49
CA LYS A 279 11.19 0.44 -0.84
C LYS A 279 11.23 -0.63 -1.93
N TYR A 280 12.03 -0.41 -2.97
CA TYR A 280 12.12 -1.28 -4.14
C TYR A 280 13.26 -2.32 -4.03
N ASN A 281 13.98 -2.34 -2.91
CA ASN A 281 15.14 -3.21 -2.69
C ASN A 281 16.20 -3.11 -3.80
N VAL A 282 16.53 -1.87 -4.17
CA VAL A 282 17.56 -1.54 -5.17
C VAL A 282 18.79 -1.01 -4.45
N VAL A 283 19.93 -1.66 -4.65
CA VAL A 283 21.22 -1.21 -4.12
C VAL A 283 21.75 -0.07 -4.97
N MET A 284 22.13 1.04 -4.34
CA MET A 284 22.81 2.15 -5.01
C MET A 284 24.32 1.88 -5.02
N GLY A 285 24.98 2.14 -6.16
CA GLY A 285 26.44 2.06 -6.24
C GLY A 285 27.09 3.07 -5.30
N LEU A 286 28.12 2.64 -4.56
CA LEU A 286 28.87 3.50 -3.64
C LEU A 286 29.79 4.51 -4.35
N ASP A 287 29.96 4.40 -5.67
CA ASP A 287 30.88 5.24 -6.47
C ASP A 287 30.25 6.53 -7.00
N ASP A 288 28.94 6.75 -6.80
CA ASP A 288 28.19 7.90 -7.32
C ASP A 288 28.15 9.12 -6.36
N PHE A 289 28.92 9.08 -5.27
CA PHE A 289 28.99 10.18 -4.31
C PHE A 289 30.30 10.95 -4.51
N PRO A 290 30.28 12.23 -4.93
CA PRO A 290 31.44 13.08 -4.74
C PRO A 290 31.71 13.14 -3.24
N SER A 291 32.84 12.57 -2.83
CA SER A 291 33.37 12.71 -1.49
C SER A 291 33.39 14.20 -1.15
N GLY A 292 32.56 14.59 -0.19
CA GLY A 292 32.51 15.95 0.30
C GLY A 292 33.92 16.40 0.67
N VAL A 293 34.31 17.54 0.12
CA VAL A 293 35.52 18.28 0.43
C VAL A 293 35.72 18.27 1.95
N SER A 294 36.75 17.54 2.40
CA SER A 294 37.28 17.64 3.74
C SER A 294 37.82 19.06 3.92
N GLY A 295 37.02 19.92 4.53
CA GLY A 295 37.48 21.21 5.04
C GLY A 295 38.51 20.96 6.14
N ASN A 296 39.78 21.19 5.81
CA ASN A 296 40.89 21.28 6.75
C ASN A 296 40.50 22.20 7.91
N ILE A 297 40.32 21.63 9.11
CA ILE A 297 40.48 22.38 10.34
C ILE A 297 41.99 22.43 10.59
N GLY A 298 42.59 23.55 10.22
CA GLY A 298 43.95 23.89 10.63
C GLY A 298 44.02 23.93 12.15
N GLN A 299 44.82 23.04 12.71
CA GLN A 299 45.48 23.28 13.99
C GLN A 299 46.59 24.30 13.72
N ASP A 300 46.40 25.53 14.17
CA ASP A 300 47.52 26.42 14.47
C ASP A 300 47.67 26.47 16.00
N SER A 301 48.75 25.83 16.44
CA SER A 301 49.35 26.00 17.76
C SER A 301 50.13 27.31 17.80
N SER A 302 49.74 28.20 18.70
CA SER A 302 50.59 29.22 19.37
C SER A 302 49.90 29.64 20.66
#